data_AF-A0A2D7VXZ7-F1
#
_entry.id   AF-A0A2D7VXZ7-F1
#
_cell.length_a   1.000
_cell.length_b   1.000
_cell.length_c   1.000
_cell.angle_alpha   90.00
_cell.angle_beta   90.00
_cell.angle_gamma   90.00
#
_symmetry.space_group_name_H-M   'P 1'
#
loop_
_entity.id
_entity.type
_entity.pdbx_description
1 polymer ?
#
loop_
_entity_poly.entity_id
_entity_poly.type
_entity_poly.pdbx_seq_one_letter_code
_entity_poly.pdbx_strand_id
1 'polypeptide(L)'
;MKKLDHYLEEAITNIKNDREITRDLLDDVVRFLSKDEEHHRQVGMVAAKYVETLQRSNEQLVKISTLIHKQQSGETGLSDTDKAEIFDLLQNPTAEEDLSDG
;
A
#
# COMPACT_ATOMS: atom_id res chain seq x y z
N MET A 1 12.85 6.19 13.69
CA MET A 1 12.45 4.86 13.19
C MET A 1 11.51 4.15 14.17
N LYS A 2 11.93 3.75 15.39
CA LYS A 2 11.06 3.02 16.35
C LYS A 2 9.65 3.59 16.61
N LYS A 3 9.48 4.92 16.61
CA LYS A 3 8.15 5.55 16.76
C LYS A 3 7.27 5.37 15.53
N LEU A 4 7.85 5.46 14.33
CA LEU A 4 7.12 5.30 13.07
C LEU A 4 6.66 3.85 12.89
N ASP A 5 7.54 2.89 13.15
CA ASP A 5 7.21 1.46 13.05
C ASP A 5 6.07 1.10 14.02
N HIS A 6 6.11 1.64 15.24
CA HIS A 6 5.01 1.51 16.21
C HIS A 6 3.67 2.05 15.69
N TYR A 7 3.66 3.25 15.11
CA TYR A 7 2.43 3.83 14.55
C TYR A 7 1.92 3.06 13.33
N LEU A 8 2.81 2.46 12.53
CA LEU A 8 2.41 1.62 11.39
C LEU A 8 1.77 0.30 11.87
N GLU A 9 2.34 -0.33 12.89
CA GLU A 9 1.76 -1.52 13.52
C GLU A 9 0.41 -1.24 14.18
N GLU A 10 0.30 -0.13 14.90
CA GLU A 10 -0.96 0.34 15.50
C GLU A 10 -2.01 0.59 14.43
N ALA A 11 -1.65 1.30 13.34
CA ALA A 11 -2.56 1.56 12.23
C ALA A 11 -3.03 0.27 11.54
N ILE A 12 -2.14 -0.70 11.31
CA ILE A 12 -2.52 -2.01 10.75
C ILE A 12 -3.47 -2.76 11.69
N THR A 13 -3.21 -2.71 13.00
CA THR A 13 -4.06 -3.36 14.01
C THR A 13 -5.45 -2.74 14.03
N ASN A 14 -5.54 -1.40 14.02
CA ASN A 14 -6.82 -0.69 13.94
C ASN A 14 -7.59 -1.04 12.67
N ILE A 15 -6.93 -1.05 11.52
CA ILE A 15 -7.53 -1.46 10.24
C ILE A 15 -8.08 -2.90 10.33
N LYS A 16 -7.35 -3.83 10.95
CA LYS A 16 -7.82 -5.23 11.10
C LYS A 16 -9.06 -5.30 12.00
N ASN A 17 -9.05 -4.61 13.13
CA ASN A 17 -10.19 -4.58 14.06
C ASN A 17 -11.43 -3.97 13.41
N ASP A 18 -11.27 -2.87 12.67
CA ASP A 18 -12.38 -2.22 11.96
C ASP A 18 -13.01 -3.15 10.92
N ARG A 19 -12.18 -3.95 10.22
CA ARG A 19 -12.66 -4.93 9.24
C ARG A 19 -13.42 -6.07 9.88
N GLU A 20 -12.94 -6.57 11.01
CA GLU A 20 -13.61 -7.62 11.76
C GLU A 20 -15.00 -7.17 12.20
N ILE A 21 -15.08 -6.01 12.87
CA ILE A 21 -16.36 -5.42 13.29
C ILE A 21 -17.27 -5.18 12.10
N THR A 22 -16.75 -4.61 11.00
CA THR A 22 -17.57 -4.31 9.82
C THR A 22 -18.06 -5.58 9.13
N ARG A 23 -17.26 -6.66 9.11
CA ARG A 23 -17.69 -7.95 8.58
C ARG A 23 -18.82 -8.54 9.42
N ASP A 24 -18.67 -8.53 10.74
CA ASP A 24 -19.67 -9.09 11.64
C ASP A 24 -21.01 -8.33 11.53
N LEU A 25 -20.96 -6.99 11.45
CA LEU A 25 -22.14 -6.16 11.18
C LEU A 25 -22.75 -6.42 9.80
N LEU A 26 -21.94 -6.65 8.78
CA LEU A 26 -22.43 -6.97 7.44
C LEU A 26 -23.11 -8.35 7.41
N ASP A 27 -22.57 -9.34 8.11
CA ASP A 27 -23.18 -10.67 8.24
C ASP A 27 -24.55 -10.59 8.91
N ASP A 28 -24.69 -9.78 9.97
CA ASP A 28 -25.98 -9.53 10.63
C ASP A 28 -26.98 -8.87 9.70
N VAL A 29 -26.54 -7.88 8.93
CA VAL A 29 -27.37 -7.22 7.92
C VAL A 29 -27.80 -8.20 6.83
N VAL A 30 -26.90 -9.03 6.30
CA VAL A 30 -27.23 -10.02 5.27
C VAL A 30 -28.23 -11.06 5.79
N ARG A 31 -28.06 -11.53 7.03
CA ARG A 31 -29.01 -12.43 7.68
C ARG A 31 -30.39 -11.79 7.83
N PHE A 32 -30.45 -10.51 8.18
CA PHE A 32 -31.72 -9.78 8.29
C PHE A 32 -32.39 -9.57 6.92
N LEU A 33 -31.60 -9.22 5.90
CA LEU A 33 -32.05 -9.07 4.52
C LEU A 33 -32.63 -10.37 3.94
N SER A 34 -32.05 -11.52 4.28
CA SER A 34 -32.51 -12.83 3.77
C SER A 34 -33.92 -13.25 4.22
N LYS A 35 -34.55 -12.51 5.15
CA LYS A 35 -35.86 -12.87 5.73
C LYS A 35 -37.06 -12.19 5.06
N ASP A 36 -36.88 -11.03 4.43
CA ASP A 36 -37.98 -10.29 3.77
C ASP A 36 -37.44 -9.30 2.71
N GLU A 37 -38.13 -9.19 1.57
CA GLU A 37 -37.82 -8.19 0.53
C GLU A 37 -38.09 -6.75 1.00
N GLU A 38 -39.03 -6.53 1.93
CA GLU A 38 -39.29 -5.18 2.45
C GLU A 38 -38.09 -4.65 3.26
N HIS A 39 -37.35 -5.54 3.93
CA HIS A 39 -36.11 -5.21 4.64
C HIS A 39 -34.98 -4.78 3.71
N HIS A 40 -34.97 -5.19 2.44
CA HIS A 40 -33.95 -4.76 1.47
C HIS A 40 -33.93 -3.25 1.27
N ARG A 41 -35.09 -2.61 1.22
CA ARG A 41 -35.17 -1.15 1.09
C ARG A 41 -34.71 -0.40 2.34
N GLN A 42 -34.93 -0.94 3.52
CA GLN A 42 -34.57 -0.28 4.79
C GLN A 42 -33.10 -0.51 5.16
N VAL A 43 -32.56 -1.71 4.95
CA VAL A 43 -31.24 -2.10 5.45
C VAL A 43 -30.16 -2.10 4.37
N GLY A 44 -30.53 -2.05 3.08
CA GLY A 44 -29.58 -1.96 1.97
C GLY A 44 -28.67 -0.73 2.05
N MET A 45 -29.18 0.42 2.52
CA MET A 45 -28.37 1.62 2.72
C MET A 45 -27.36 1.48 3.87
N VAL A 46 -27.70 0.70 4.90
CA VAL A 46 -26.80 0.40 6.02
C VAL A 46 -25.71 -0.57 5.56
N ALA A 47 -26.08 -1.62 4.83
CA ALA A 47 -25.14 -2.55 4.19
C ALA A 47 -24.12 -1.81 3.32
N ALA A 48 -24.60 -0.88 2.48
CA ALA A 48 -23.75 -0.09 1.59
C ALA A 48 -22.70 0.72 2.37
N LYS A 49 -23.06 1.33 3.51
CA LYS A 49 -22.11 2.04 4.37
C LYS A 49 -21.03 1.12 4.95
N TYR A 50 -21.39 -0.11 5.34
CA TYR A 50 -20.41 -1.09 5.82
C TYR A 50 -19.46 -1.54 4.71
N VAL A 51 -19.97 -1.80 3.50
CA VAL A 51 -19.13 -2.08 2.33
C VAL A 51 -18.19 -0.93 2.01
N GLU A 52 -18.67 0.31 2.06
CA GLU A 52 -17.88 1.52 1.83
C GLU A 52 -16.76 1.68 2.89
N THR A 53 -17.06 1.39 4.16
CA THR A 53 -16.05 1.34 5.24
C THR A 53 -14.99 0.26 4.99
N LEU A 54 -15.38 -0.93 4.53
CA LEU A 54 -14.43 -1.98 4.13
C LEU A 54 -13.55 -1.54 2.93
N GLN A 55 -14.12 -0.84 1.96
CA GLN A 55 -13.38 -0.30 0.82
C GLN A 55 -12.34 0.74 1.28
N ARG A 56 -12.73 1.68 2.13
CA ARG A 56 -11.78 2.65 2.74
C ARG A 56 -10.67 1.97 3.52
N SER A 57 -11.00 0.92 4.29
CA SER A 57 -10.02 0.09 5.00
C SER A 57 -9.03 -0.58 4.05
N ASN A 58 -9.47 -1.08 2.89
CA ASN A 58 -8.58 -1.61 1.85
C ASN A 58 -7.62 -0.53 1.33
N GLU A 59 -8.13 0.67 1.02
CA GLU A 59 -7.29 1.78 0.54
C GLU A 59 -6.23 2.18 1.57
N GLN A 60 -6.58 2.21 2.85
CA GLN A 60 -5.64 2.51 3.94
C GLN A 60 -4.53 1.46 4.02
N LEU A 61 -4.87 0.17 3.90
CA LEU A 61 -3.89 -0.91 3.92
C LEU A 61 -2.90 -0.80 2.74
N VAL A 62 -3.39 -0.46 1.54
CA VAL A 62 -2.54 -0.23 0.36
C VAL A 62 -1.59 0.95 0.59
N LYS A 63 -2.09 2.06 1.15
CA LYS A 63 -1.26 3.24 1.48
C LYS A 63 -0.17 2.89 2.50
N ILE A 64 -0.51 2.17 3.57
CA ILE A 64 0.45 1.72 4.58
C ILE A 64 1.49 0.77 3.96
N SER A 65 1.05 -0.21 3.16
CA SER A 65 1.96 -1.14 2.48
C SER A 65 2.94 -0.40 1.57
N THR A 66 2.47 0.65 0.89
CA THR A 66 3.32 1.51 0.06
C THR A 66 4.35 2.28 0.88
N LEU A 67 3.97 2.80 2.06
CA LEU A 67 4.89 3.48 2.96
C LEU A 67 5.95 2.53 3.52
N ILE A 68 5.56 1.32 3.93
CA ILE A 68 6.50 0.28 4.40
C ILE A 68 7.45 -0.12 3.28
N HIS A 69 6.95 -0.34 2.06
CA HIS A 69 7.79 -0.66 0.91
C HIS A 69 8.81 0.45 0.63
N LYS A 70 8.38 1.73 0.60
CA LYS A 70 9.28 2.88 0.44
C LYS A 70 10.33 3.00 1.56
N GLN A 71 9.96 2.63 2.79
CA GLN A 71 10.90 2.61 3.93
C GLN A 71 11.96 1.51 3.76
N GLN A 72 11.58 0.35 3.22
CA GLN A 72 12.51 -0.76 2.93
C GLN A 72 13.40 -0.46 1.72
N SER A 73 12.89 0.27 0.72
CA SER A 73 13.65 0.75 -0.44
C SER A 73 14.60 1.91 -0.11
N GLY A 74 15.23 1.88 1.07
CA GLY A 74 16.25 2.84 1.51
C GLY A 74 17.54 2.77 0.69
N GLU A 75 17.44 2.86 -0.63
CA GLU A 75 18.58 3.06 -1.52
C GLU A 75 18.90 4.56 -1.53
N THR A 76 19.55 5.01 -0.46
CA THR A 76 20.34 6.25 -0.50
C THR A 76 21.78 5.86 -0.77
N GLY A 77 22.06 5.54 -2.03
CA GLY A 77 23.37 5.11 -2.51
C GLY A 77 23.29 4.73 -3.99
N LEU A 78 24.42 4.76 -4.67
CA LEU A 78 24.56 4.20 -6.01
C LEU A 78 24.35 2.68 -5.93
N SER A 79 23.57 2.10 -6.83
CA SER A 79 23.47 0.65 -6.97
C SER A 79 24.85 0.07 -7.30
N ASP A 80 25.06 -1.23 -7.11
CA ASP A 80 26.36 -1.85 -7.46
C ASP A 80 26.65 -1.74 -8.96
N THR A 81 25.60 -1.68 -9.79
CA THR A 81 25.67 -1.36 -11.22
C THR A 81 26.14 0.07 -11.43
N ASP A 82 25.50 1.05 -10.78
CA ASP A 82 25.89 2.47 -10.91
C ASP A 82 27.34 2.70 -10.46
N LYS A 83 27.79 2.01 -9.40
CA LYS A 83 29.19 2.06 -8.94
C LYS A 83 30.15 1.47 -9.97
N ALA A 84 29.79 0.36 -10.59
CA ALA A 84 30.62 -0.27 -11.63
C ALA A 84 30.73 0.62 -12.87
N GLU A 85 29.62 1.21 -13.31
CA GLU A 85 29.59 2.14 -14.44
C GLU A 85 30.38 3.43 -14.16
N ILE A 86 30.26 4.00 -12.95
CA ILE A 86 31.06 5.16 -12.54
C ILE A 86 32.55 4.80 -12.45
N PHE A 87 32.88 3.59 -11.98
CA PHE A 87 34.26 3.14 -11.91
C PHE A 87 34.87 2.99 -13.32
N ASP A 88 34.13 2.40 -14.27
CA ASP A 88 34.55 2.32 -15.68
C ASP A 88 34.72 3.70 -16.32
N LEU A 89 33.81 4.64 -16.05
CA LEU A 89 33.88 6.02 -16.54
C LEU A 89 35.13 6.75 -16.01
N LEU A 90 35.48 6.52 -14.74
CA LEU A 90 36.68 7.10 -14.12
C LEU A 90 37.97 6.44 -14.60
N GLN A 91 37.92 5.15 -14.99
CA GLN A 91 39.09 4.43 -15.52
C GLN A 91 39.37 4.75 -16.99
N ASN A 92 38.34 5.11 -17.77
CA ASN A 92 38.46 5.42 -19.20
C ASN A 92 37.91 6.82 -19.54
N PRO A 93 38.54 7.91 -19.08
CA PRO A 93 38.08 9.28 -19.34
C PRO A 93 38.20 9.73 -20.81
N THR A 94 38.71 8.89 -21.71
CA THR A 94 39.00 9.23 -23.11
C THR A 94 38.64 8.08 -24.06
N ALA A 95 37.40 8.03 -24.53
CA ALA A 95 37.01 7.20 -25.68
C ALA A 95 36.09 7.94 -26.67
N GLU A 96 36.10 9.27 -26.67
CA GLU A 96 35.38 10.12 -27.63
C GLU A 96 36.26 11.27 -28.19
N GLU A 97 37.56 11.05 -28.40
CA GLU A 97 38.41 11.99 -29.16
C GLU A 97 39.09 11.39 -30.41
N ASP A 98 38.87 10.13 -30.77
CA ASP A 98 39.55 9.47 -31.90
C ASP A 98 38.60 8.98 -33.02
N LEU A 99 37.63 9.82 -33.42
CA LEU A 99 36.93 9.66 -34.70
C LEU A 99 36.79 11.01 -35.43
N SER A 100 37.90 11.75 -35.54
CA SER A 100 38.04 12.80 -36.56
C SER A 100 39.52 13.07 -36.91
N ASP A 101 40.23 12.08 -37.46
CA ASP A 101 41.22 12.37 -38.51
C ASP A 101 41.58 11.10 -39.29
N GLY A 102 41.42 11.13 -40.61
CA GLY A 102 41.65 10.02 -41.54
C GLY A 102 40.68 9.99 -42.71
#